data_AF-A0A9W8GW54-F1
#
_entry.id   AF-A0A9W8GW54-F1
#
_cell.length_a   1.000
_cell.length_b   1.000
_cell.length_c   1.000
_cell.angle_alpha   90.00
_cell.angle_beta   90.00
_cell.angle_gamma   90.00
#
_symmetry.space_group_name_H-M   'P 1'
#
loop_
_entity.id
_entity.type
_entity.pdbx_description
1 polymer ?
#
loop_
_entity_poly.entity_id
_entity_poly.type
_entity_poly.pdbx_seq_one_letter_code
_entity_poly.pdbx_strand_id
1 'polypeptide(L)'
;MNFIEIGADEDEEFTTGQTGDSIKQQMHHISEAVSRLVVLDDTTDFQMISALYVAPSTSIIQHLELGSSKLYVFGMIRIIAALPTLISLACEVDEPVLDTMTSSESTNLSSLHAKHYPLSSNFRALYVPYKTDISGNVIANVAMIIAVLCPNLVHVHIGPELRREFSREVAWSTYNRPFKPYANTFRHLMYKD
;
A
#
# COMPACT_ATOMS: atom_id res chain seq x y z
N MET A 1 16.24 1.31 16.89
CA MET A 1 15.04 1.37 16.05
C MET A 1 13.96 0.69 16.87
N ASN A 2 12.96 1.43 17.35
CA ASN A 2 11.91 0.86 18.18
C ASN A 2 10.79 0.39 17.28
N PHE A 3 10.33 -0.85 17.47
CA PHE A 3 9.23 -1.43 16.72
C PHE A 3 8.18 -1.98 17.69
N ILE A 4 6.93 -1.98 17.26
CA ILE A 4 5.81 -2.64 17.96
C ILE A 4 5.18 -3.62 16.98
N GLU A 5 4.86 -4.80 17.50
CA GLU A 5 4.10 -5.84 16.82
C GLU A 5 2.70 -5.87 17.45
N ILE A 6 1.67 -5.82 16.61
CA ILE A 6 0.27 -5.87 17.00
C ILE A 6 -0.36 -7.10 16.33
N GLY A 7 -0.86 -8.03 17.12
CA GLY A 7 -1.60 -9.21 16.66
C GLY A 7 -2.42 -9.81 17.81
N ALA A 8 -3.52 -10.50 17.48
CA ALA A 8 -4.20 -11.37 18.44
C ALA A 8 -3.31 -12.59 18.75
N ASP A 9 -3.21 -12.98 20.02
CA ASP A 9 -2.66 -14.29 20.38
C ASP A 9 -3.42 -15.38 19.61
N GLU A 10 -2.71 -16.38 19.07
CA GLU A 10 -3.26 -17.45 18.21
C GLU A 10 -4.37 -18.30 18.89
N ASP A 11 -4.71 -18.04 20.16
CA ASP A 11 -5.62 -18.82 20.98
C ASP A 11 -6.99 -18.15 21.24
N GLU A 12 -7.26 -16.93 20.77
CA GLU A 12 -8.56 -16.26 21.00
C GLU A 12 -9.31 -15.96 19.69
N GLU A 13 -10.44 -16.65 19.49
CA GLU A 13 -11.37 -16.50 18.37
C GLU A 13 -12.11 -15.15 18.48
N PHE A 14 -11.45 -14.06 18.09
CA PHE A 14 -12.04 -12.73 18.11
C PHE A 14 -12.93 -12.48 16.90
N THR A 15 -14.15 -12.01 17.16
CA THR A 15 -15.02 -11.47 16.11
C THR A 15 -14.41 -10.20 15.53
N THR A 16 -14.47 -10.01 14.20
CA THR A 16 -13.84 -8.89 13.47
C THR A 16 -14.10 -7.50 14.06
N GLY A 17 -15.21 -7.27 14.76
CA GLY A 17 -15.49 -6.01 15.46
C GLY A 17 -14.61 -5.73 16.69
N GLN A 18 -14.18 -6.78 17.41
CA GLN A 18 -13.37 -6.68 18.62
C GLN A 18 -11.89 -6.43 18.30
N THR A 19 -11.40 -6.97 17.18
CA THR A 19 -10.04 -6.79 16.68
C THR A 19 -9.72 -5.33 16.35
N GLY A 20 -10.65 -4.64 15.67
CA GLY A 20 -10.47 -3.24 15.27
C GLY A 20 -10.39 -2.26 16.45
N ASP A 21 -11.14 -2.49 17.53
CA ASP A 21 -11.11 -1.63 18.72
C ASP A 21 -9.91 -1.94 19.63
N SER A 22 -9.45 -3.20 19.68
CA SER A 22 -8.18 -3.57 20.33
C SER A 22 -6.98 -2.90 19.64
N ILE A 23 -6.94 -2.91 18.30
CA ILE A 23 -5.88 -2.24 17.53
C ILE A 23 -5.91 -0.72 17.76
N LYS A 24 -7.09 -0.08 17.77
CA LYS A 24 -7.21 1.34 18.11
C LYS A 24 -6.63 1.66 19.48
N GLN A 25 -6.96 0.85 20.49
CA GLN A 25 -6.45 1.04 21.85
C GLN A 25 -4.94 0.86 21.91
N GLN A 26 -4.39 -0.18 21.27
CA GLN A 26 -2.95 -0.39 21.21
C GLN A 26 -2.22 0.73 20.44
N MET A 27 -2.82 1.25 19.37
CA MET A 27 -2.29 2.39 18.62
C MET A 27 -2.19 3.67 19.45
N HIS A 28 -3.16 3.92 20.35
CA HIS A 28 -3.10 5.06 21.27
C HIS A 28 -1.92 5.00 22.25
N HIS A 29 -1.34 3.82 22.48
CA HIS A 29 -0.19 3.63 23.37
C HIS A 29 1.16 3.58 22.64
N ILE A 30 1.18 3.76 21.31
CA ILE A 30 2.42 3.80 20.54
C ILE A 30 3.23 5.03 20.97
N SER A 31 4.41 4.79 21.52
CA SER A 31 5.37 5.83 21.91
C SER A 31 5.84 6.62 20.70
N GLU A 32 6.11 7.92 20.88
CA GLU A 32 6.69 8.82 19.87
C GLU A 32 8.08 8.38 19.33
N ALA A 33 8.66 7.31 19.86
CA ALA A 33 9.93 6.75 19.40
C ALA A 33 9.76 5.57 18.40
N VAL A 34 8.54 5.09 18.17
CA VAL A 34 8.28 3.91 17.33
C VAL A 34 8.13 4.33 15.87
N SER A 35 9.14 4.01 15.06
CA SER A 35 9.15 4.33 13.64
C SER A 35 8.73 3.15 12.76
N ARG A 36 8.62 1.94 13.32
CA ARG A 36 8.17 0.74 12.62
C ARG A 36 7.00 0.08 13.34
N LEU A 37 5.92 -0.17 12.61
CA LEU A 37 4.75 -0.89 13.07
C LEU A 37 4.55 -2.13 12.22
N VAL A 38 4.41 -3.28 12.87
CA VAL A 38 4.03 -4.55 12.23
C VAL A 38 2.67 -4.94 12.77
N VAL A 39 1.72 -5.19 11.88
CA VAL A 39 0.40 -5.71 12.21
C VAL A 39 0.26 -7.08 11.58
N LEU A 40 0.11 -8.11 12.41
CA LEU A 40 0.07 -9.50 11.96
C LEU A 40 -1.35 -9.99 11.65
N ASP A 41 -2.37 -9.23 12.03
CA ASP A 41 -3.75 -9.67 11.99
C ASP A 41 -4.41 -9.54 10.60
N ASP A 42 -5.40 -10.39 10.34
CA ASP A 42 -6.29 -10.36 9.16
C ASP A 42 -7.32 -9.22 9.24
N THR A 43 -6.91 -8.10 9.84
CA THR A 43 -7.76 -6.92 9.92
C THR A 43 -8.13 -6.40 8.54
N THR A 44 -9.43 -6.22 8.33
CA THR A 44 -9.95 -5.59 7.11
C THR A 44 -9.39 -4.16 6.95
N ASP A 45 -9.11 -3.76 5.70
CA ASP A 45 -8.60 -2.45 5.31
C ASP A 45 -9.22 -1.29 6.08
N PHE A 46 -10.55 -1.33 6.26
CA PHE A 46 -11.32 -0.25 6.86
C PHE A 46 -11.02 -0.06 8.35
N GLN A 47 -10.85 -1.14 9.10
CA GLN A 47 -10.60 -1.08 10.54
C GLN A 47 -9.17 -0.59 10.83
N MET A 48 -8.20 -1.06 10.04
CA MET A 48 -6.82 -0.59 10.10
C MET A 48 -6.72 0.90 9.79
N ILE A 49 -7.33 1.32 8.67
CA ILE A 49 -7.35 2.72 8.27
C ILE A 49 -8.02 3.58 9.35
N SER A 50 -9.16 3.14 9.89
CA SER A 50 -9.82 3.85 10.99
C SER A 50 -8.94 3.96 12.23
N ALA A 51 -8.15 2.95 12.56
CA ALA A 51 -7.25 2.99 13.71
C ALA A 51 -6.08 3.95 13.48
N LEU A 52 -5.49 3.93 12.29
CA LEU A 52 -4.41 4.85 11.91
C LEU A 52 -4.85 6.32 11.94
N TYR A 53 -6.08 6.63 11.51
CA TYR A 53 -6.61 8.00 11.52
C TYR A 53 -6.92 8.55 12.92
N VAL A 54 -7.26 7.67 13.88
CA VAL A 54 -7.74 8.09 15.20
C VAL A 54 -6.59 8.28 16.20
N ALA A 55 -5.41 7.69 15.95
CA ALA A 55 -4.25 7.76 16.84
C ALA A 55 -3.22 8.80 16.35
N PRO A 56 -3.08 9.98 16.99
CA PRO A 56 -2.11 11.01 16.57
C PRO A 56 -0.65 10.53 16.59
N SER A 57 -0.35 9.55 17.44
CA SER A 57 0.94 8.87 17.59
C SER A 57 1.35 8.06 16.36
N THR A 58 0.47 7.78 15.41
CA THR A 58 0.82 7.05 14.18
C THR A 58 1.50 7.94 13.14
N SER A 59 1.39 9.27 13.29
CA SER A 59 1.97 10.25 12.34
C SER A 59 3.49 10.19 12.19
N ILE A 60 4.19 9.54 13.12
CA ILE A 60 5.64 9.31 13.13
C ILE A 60 6.07 7.97 12.51
N ILE A 61 5.12 7.11 12.15
CA ILE A 61 5.40 5.79 11.59
C ILE A 61 6.04 5.95 10.22
N GLN A 62 7.27 5.46 10.09
CA GLN A 62 8.05 5.46 8.86
C GLN A 62 7.93 4.14 8.09
N HIS A 63 7.70 3.04 8.81
CA HIS A 63 7.61 1.71 8.22
C HIS A 63 6.36 1.01 8.73
N LEU A 64 5.44 0.68 7.83
CA LEU A 64 4.24 -0.09 8.15
C LEU A 64 4.29 -1.43 7.44
N GLU A 65 4.04 -2.51 8.18
CA GLU A 65 3.93 -3.86 7.67
C GLU A 65 2.58 -4.44 8.09
N LEU A 66 1.82 -4.91 7.12
CA LEU A 66 0.52 -5.56 7.29
C LEU A 66 0.69 -6.99 6.78
N GLY A 67 0.80 -7.94 7.71
CA GLY A 67 1.25 -9.30 7.45
C GLY A 67 0.35 -10.05 6.47
N SER A 68 -0.96 -10.05 6.71
CA SER A 68 -1.94 -10.82 5.91
C SER A 68 -3.10 -9.96 5.38
N SER A 69 -3.09 -8.65 5.67
CA SER A 69 -4.12 -7.74 5.14
C SER A 69 -3.91 -7.50 3.64
N LYS A 70 -4.91 -7.91 2.83
CA LYS A 70 -4.98 -7.65 1.40
C LYS A 70 -5.53 -6.26 1.13
N LEU A 71 -4.67 -5.34 0.72
CA LEU A 71 -5.08 -3.97 0.43
C LEU A 71 -5.44 -3.79 -1.05
N TYR A 72 -6.58 -3.16 -1.29
CA TYR A 72 -6.85 -2.53 -2.58
C TYR A 72 -6.00 -1.25 -2.76
N VAL A 73 -5.82 -0.80 -4.00
CA VAL A 73 -5.05 0.42 -4.31
C VAL A 73 -5.54 1.65 -3.53
N PHE A 74 -6.85 1.79 -3.32
CA PHE A 74 -7.41 2.88 -2.53
C PHE A 74 -7.14 2.74 -1.03
N GLY A 75 -7.03 1.52 -0.51
CA GLY A 75 -6.59 1.26 0.85
C GLY A 75 -5.15 1.75 1.07
N MET A 76 -4.24 1.38 0.16
CA MET A 76 -2.86 1.87 0.18
C MET A 76 -2.79 3.40 0.09
N ILE A 77 -3.57 4.03 -0.81
CA ILE A 77 -3.61 5.49 -0.94
C ILE A 77 -4.05 6.17 0.37
N ARG A 78 -5.07 5.63 1.04
CA ARG A 78 -5.57 6.16 2.31
C ARG A 78 -4.53 6.02 3.43
N ILE A 79 -3.83 4.90 3.49
CA ILE A 79 -2.76 4.67 4.47
C ILE A 79 -1.61 5.66 4.25
N ILE A 80 -1.13 5.80 3.00
CA ILE A 80 -0.05 6.74 2.68
C ILE A 80 -0.48 8.19 2.99
N ALA A 81 -1.73 8.55 2.72
CA ALA A 81 -2.28 9.86 3.06
C ALA A 81 -2.37 10.09 4.59
N ALA A 82 -2.71 9.05 5.35
CA ALA A 82 -2.85 9.12 6.81
C ALA A 82 -1.50 9.22 7.52
N LEU A 83 -0.43 8.68 6.92
CA LEU A 83 0.90 8.57 7.52
C LEU A 83 1.91 9.46 6.78
N PRO A 84 2.01 10.76 7.14
CA PRO A 84 2.83 11.72 6.39
C PRO A 84 4.33 11.41 6.42
N THR A 85 4.81 10.69 7.43
CA THR A 85 6.22 10.27 7.56
C THR A 85 6.49 8.89 6.97
N LEU A 86 5.49 8.21 6.41
CA LEU A 86 5.63 6.86 5.89
C LEU A 86 6.64 6.81 4.74
N ILE A 87 7.68 6.00 4.93
CA ILE A 87 8.75 5.72 3.98
C ILE A 87 8.46 4.42 3.25
N SER A 88 7.93 3.40 3.94
CA SER A 88 7.62 2.12 3.33
C SER A 88 6.34 1.48 3.83
N LEU A 89 5.67 0.78 2.92
CA LEU A 89 4.52 -0.08 3.20
C LEU A 89 4.83 -1.50 2.74
N ALA A 90 4.61 -2.47 3.61
CA ALA A 90 4.57 -3.89 3.28
C ALA A 90 3.14 -4.38 3.47
N CYS A 91 2.55 -4.96 2.43
CA CYS A 91 1.18 -5.48 2.47
C CYS A 91 0.94 -6.48 1.34
N GLU A 92 -0.01 -7.38 1.52
CA GLU A 92 -0.57 -8.10 0.39
C GLU A 92 -1.35 -7.12 -0.50
N VAL A 93 -1.23 -7.32 -1.80
CA VAL A 93 -2.06 -6.61 -2.78
C VAL A 93 -3.37 -7.38 -2.89
N ASP A 94 -4.47 -6.71 -3.18
CA ASP A 94 -5.67 -7.35 -3.75
C ASP A 94 -5.88 -6.84 -5.19
N GLU A 95 -6.68 -7.55 -5.98
CA GLU A 95 -6.99 -7.14 -7.35
C GLU A 95 -7.39 -5.67 -7.41
N PRO A 96 -6.89 -4.90 -8.38
CA PRO A 96 -7.29 -3.52 -8.48
C PRO A 96 -8.79 -3.55 -8.81
N VAL A 97 -9.64 -2.99 -7.94
CA VAL A 97 -11.02 -2.67 -8.33
C VAL A 97 -10.96 -1.48 -9.28
N LEU A 98 -10.45 -1.72 -10.48
CA LEU A 98 -10.56 -0.87 -11.65
C LEU A 98 -11.70 -1.35 -12.56
N ASP A 99 -12.21 -2.58 -12.36
CA ASP A 99 -13.23 -3.19 -13.24
C ASP A 99 -14.66 -2.65 -13.08
N THR A 100 -14.94 -1.83 -12.07
CA THR A 100 -16.17 -1.03 -12.01
C THR A 100 -16.07 0.31 -12.76
N MET A 101 -14.94 0.61 -13.42
CA MET A 101 -14.75 1.82 -14.23
C MET A 101 -15.13 1.64 -15.71
N THR A 102 -15.88 0.59 -16.05
CA THR A 102 -16.31 0.27 -17.43
C THR A 102 -17.59 0.99 -17.89
N SER A 103 -18.23 1.80 -17.05
CA SER A 103 -19.39 2.59 -17.48
C SER A 103 -19.47 3.96 -16.81
N SER A 104 -19.40 5.00 -17.64
CA SER A 104 -19.89 6.37 -17.46
C SER A 104 -19.09 7.42 -16.67
N GLU A 105 -18.10 7.11 -15.85
CA GLU A 105 -17.34 8.16 -15.15
C GLU A 105 -15.83 7.94 -15.19
N SER A 106 -15.14 8.87 -15.83
CA SER A 106 -13.70 9.05 -15.79
C SER A 106 -13.21 9.33 -14.36
N THR A 107 -13.09 8.29 -13.55
CA THR A 107 -12.06 8.23 -12.50
C THR A 107 -10.73 7.94 -13.19
N ASN A 108 -10.35 8.86 -14.07
CA ASN A 108 -9.15 8.83 -14.89
C ASN A 108 -7.96 8.85 -13.94
N LEU A 109 -6.88 8.11 -14.24
CA LEU A 109 -5.61 8.24 -13.49
C LEU A 109 -5.20 9.72 -13.34
N SER A 110 -5.56 10.54 -14.33
CA SER A 110 -5.46 12.00 -14.30
C SER A 110 -6.29 12.68 -13.22
N SER A 111 -7.53 12.26 -12.97
CA SER A 111 -8.38 12.75 -11.87
C SER A 111 -7.77 12.37 -10.51
N LEU A 112 -7.27 11.13 -10.39
CA LEU A 112 -6.61 10.66 -9.18
C LEU A 112 -5.32 11.46 -8.90
N HIS A 113 -4.49 11.66 -9.92
CA HIS A 113 -3.30 12.50 -9.86
C HIS A 113 -3.66 13.95 -9.48
N ALA A 114 -4.64 14.56 -10.14
CA ALA A 114 -5.05 15.94 -9.84
C ALA A 114 -5.53 16.13 -8.38
N LYS A 115 -6.18 15.11 -7.80
CA LYS A 115 -6.73 15.18 -6.44
C LYS A 115 -5.69 14.85 -5.36
N HIS A 116 -4.77 13.93 -5.64
CA HIS A 116 -3.92 13.35 -4.62
C HIS A 116 -2.43 13.64 -4.80
N TYR A 117 -1.96 14.17 -5.93
CA TYR A 117 -0.54 14.42 -6.14
C TYR A 117 -0.06 15.74 -5.51
N PRO A 118 1.11 15.77 -4.83
CA PRO A 118 1.85 14.61 -4.35
C PRO A 118 1.17 14.00 -3.13
N LEU A 119 0.96 12.68 -3.15
CA LEU A 119 0.30 11.95 -2.07
C LEU A 119 1.24 11.82 -0.87
N SER A 120 2.51 11.51 -1.14
CA SER A 120 3.59 11.59 -0.17
C SER A 120 4.90 11.89 -0.88
N SER A 121 5.63 12.86 -0.34
CA SER A 121 7.01 13.15 -0.73
C SER A 121 8.02 12.29 0.05
N ASN A 122 7.58 11.52 1.05
CA ASN A 122 8.42 10.67 1.90
C ASN A 122 8.38 9.20 1.52
N PHE A 123 7.30 8.74 0.89
CA PHE A 123 7.16 7.35 0.49
C PHE A 123 8.23 6.96 -0.55
N ARG A 124 8.93 5.85 -0.31
CA ARG A 124 10.06 5.37 -1.12
C ARG A 124 9.93 3.91 -1.54
N ALA A 125 9.22 3.08 -0.77
CA ALA A 125 9.22 1.64 -1.02
C ALA A 125 7.87 0.96 -0.76
N LEU A 126 7.46 0.11 -1.69
CA LEU A 126 6.35 -0.82 -1.53
C LEU A 126 6.92 -2.25 -1.49
N TYR A 127 6.52 -3.05 -0.51
CA TYR A 127 6.91 -4.44 -0.38
C TYR A 127 5.66 -5.32 -0.50
N VAL A 128 5.67 -6.24 -1.45
CA VAL A 128 4.61 -7.24 -1.58
C VAL A 128 5.19 -8.60 -1.15
N PRO A 129 4.60 -9.27 -0.15
CA PRO A 129 5.07 -10.56 0.32
C PRO A 129 5.16 -11.61 -0.79
N TYR A 130 6.13 -12.52 -0.65
CA TYR A 130 6.44 -13.59 -1.62
C TYR A 130 5.35 -14.66 -1.76
N LYS A 131 4.41 -14.74 -0.81
CA LYS A 131 3.33 -15.73 -0.79
C LYS A 131 1.99 -15.10 -1.21
N THR A 132 1.99 -14.41 -2.33
CA THR A 132 0.76 -13.84 -2.88
C THR A 132 0.26 -14.69 -4.04
N ASP A 133 -1.03 -14.99 -4.06
CA ASP A 133 -1.69 -15.65 -5.20
C ASP A 133 -1.95 -14.69 -6.38
N ILE A 134 -1.36 -13.48 -6.32
CA ILE A 134 -1.60 -12.40 -7.28
C ILE A 134 -0.52 -12.34 -8.36
N SER A 135 -0.98 -12.09 -9.59
CA SER A 135 -0.11 -11.92 -10.76
C SER A 135 0.80 -10.69 -10.65
N GLY A 136 1.98 -10.78 -11.28
CA GLY A 136 2.90 -9.65 -11.39
C GLY A 136 2.28 -8.44 -12.13
N ASN A 137 1.33 -8.67 -13.05
CA ASN A 137 0.64 -7.59 -13.77
C ASN A 137 -0.22 -6.74 -12.84
N VAL A 138 -0.96 -7.39 -11.93
CA VAL A 138 -1.78 -6.69 -10.94
C VAL A 138 -0.90 -5.82 -10.04
N ILE A 139 0.20 -6.39 -9.53
CA ILE A 139 1.14 -5.65 -8.68
C ILE A 139 1.76 -4.47 -9.45
N ALA A 140 2.09 -4.65 -10.72
CA ALA A 140 2.59 -3.58 -11.58
C ALA A 140 1.59 -2.44 -11.73
N ASN A 141 0.32 -2.74 -11.98
CA ASN A 141 -0.73 -1.73 -12.10
C ASN A 141 -0.90 -0.91 -10.82
N VAL A 142 -0.92 -1.58 -9.66
CA VAL A 142 -0.99 -0.91 -8.36
C VAL A 142 0.27 -0.05 -8.13
N ALA A 143 1.45 -0.61 -8.33
CA ALA A 143 2.72 0.09 -8.19
C ALA A 143 2.81 1.34 -9.07
N MET A 144 2.35 1.26 -10.33
CA MET A 144 2.32 2.41 -11.24
C MET A 144 1.36 3.49 -10.76
N ILE A 145 0.19 3.14 -10.26
CA ILE A 145 -0.74 4.12 -9.67
C ILE A 145 -0.09 4.82 -8.48
N ILE A 146 0.52 4.06 -7.56
CA ILE A 146 1.21 4.65 -6.41
C ILE A 146 2.41 5.51 -6.85
N ALA A 147 3.18 5.09 -7.86
CA ALA A 147 4.29 5.87 -8.40
C ALA A 147 3.84 7.20 -9.01
N VAL A 148 2.68 7.22 -9.69
CA VAL A 148 2.07 8.46 -10.20
C VAL A 148 1.74 9.43 -9.08
N LEU A 149 1.32 8.92 -7.91
CA LEU A 149 0.91 9.74 -6.78
C LEU A 149 2.07 10.10 -5.84
N CYS A 150 3.08 9.23 -5.73
CA CYS A 150 4.22 9.36 -4.83
C CYS A 150 5.50 9.54 -5.67
N PRO A 151 5.93 10.78 -5.94
CA PRO A 151 7.01 11.07 -6.91
C PRO A 151 8.37 10.47 -6.55
N ASN A 152 8.55 10.06 -5.30
CA ASN A 152 9.80 9.52 -4.81
C ASN A 152 9.73 8.01 -4.53
N LEU A 153 8.65 7.32 -4.89
CA LEU A 153 8.68 5.86 -4.92
C LEU A 153 9.86 5.44 -5.81
N VAL A 154 10.74 4.58 -5.30
CA VAL A 154 11.94 4.13 -6.02
C VAL A 154 12.06 2.60 -6.03
N HIS A 155 11.41 1.93 -5.08
CA HIS A 155 11.55 0.50 -4.89
C HIS A 155 10.18 -0.17 -4.77
N VAL A 156 9.94 -1.19 -5.58
CA VAL A 156 8.80 -2.09 -5.41
C VAL A 156 9.38 -3.49 -5.28
N HIS A 157 9.35 -4.06 -4.08
CA HIS A 157 9.94 -5.36 -3.79
C HIS A 157 8.89 -6.47 -3.97
N ILE A 158 9.15 -7.37 -4.90
CA ILE A 158 8.28 -8.52 -5.22
C ILE A 158 9.11 -9.80 -5.39
N GLY A 159 8.43 -10.94 -5.30
CA GLY A 159 9.04 -12.25 -5.52
C GLY A 159 9.65 -12.42 -6.91
N PRO A 160 10.84 -13.05 -7.04
CA PRO A 160 11.54 -13.28 -8.30
C PRO A 160 10.67 -13.86 -9.42
N GLU A 161 9.77 -14.77 -9.07
CA GLU A 161 8.82 -15.42 -9.96
C GLU A 161 7.84 -14.45 -10.63
N LEU A 162 7.52 -13.32 -9.98
CA LEU A 162 6.60 -12.30 -10.47
C LEU A 162 7.29 -11.18 -11.25
N ARG A 163 8.62 -11.01 -11.10
CA ARG A 163 9.37 -9.85 -11.65
C ARG A 163 9.31 -9.73 -13.16
N ARG A 164 9.31 -10.87 -13.87
CA ARG A 164 9.23 -10.90 -15.33
C ARG A 164 7.88 -10.40 -15.82
N GLU A 165 6.81 -10.83 -15.19
CA GLU A 165 5.46 -10.41 -15.51
C GLU A 165 5.26 -8.94 -15.15
N PHE A 166 5.65 -8.54 -13.93
CA PHE A 166 5.65 -7.15 -13.48
C PHE A 166 6.38 -6.21 -14.45
N SER A 167 7.62 -6.53 -14.83
CA SER A 167 8.41 -5.66 -15.70
C SER A 167 7.85 -5.57 -17.11
N ARG A 168 7.25 -6.66 -17.60
CA ARG A 168 6.54 -6.67 -18.89
C ARG A 168 5.33 -5.75 -18.86
N GLU A 169 4.53 -5.81 -17.80
CA GLU A 169 3.36 -4.94 -17.63
C GLU A 169 3.77 -3.48 -17.54
N VAL A 170 4.76 -3.13 -16.71
CA VAL A 170 5.29 -1.77 -16.63
C VAL A 170 5.74 -1.28 -18.01
N ALA A 171 6.52 -2.08 -18.73
CA ALA A 171 7.00 -1.73 -20.07
C ALA A 171 5.83 -1.51 -21.05
N TRP A 172 4.87 -2.43 -21.09
CA TRP A 172 3.70 -2.33 -21.96
C TRP A 172 2.84 -1.10 -21.62
N SER A 173 2.56 -0.87 -20.34
CA SER A 173 1.74 0.23 -19.86
C SER A 173 2.35 1.61 -20.12
N THR A 174 3.68 1.74 -20.23
CA THR A 174 4.31 3.02 -20.61
C THR A 174 3.91 3.52 -22.01
N TYR A 175 3.43 2.65 -22.89
CA TYR A 175 2.96 3.00 -24.23
C TYR A 175 1.44 3.09 -24.35
N ASN A 176 0.70 2.62 -23.33
CA ASN A 176 -0.74 2.46 -23.37
C ASN A 176 -1.46 3.35 -22.35
N ARG A 177 -2.70 3.74 -22.65
CA ARG A 177 -3.53 4.41 -21.63
C ARG A 177 -3.89 3.40 -20.53
N PRO A 178 -4.05 3.85 -19.27
CA PRO A 178 -3.99 5.25 -18.80
C PRO A 178 -2.59 5.75 -18.44
N PHE A 179 -1.57 4.89 -18.45
CA PHE A 179 -0.24 5.17 -17.89
C PHE A 179 0.71 5.93 -18.82
N LYS A 180 0.47 5.93 -20.14
CA LYS A 180 1.29 6.63 -21.16
C LYS A 180 1.70 8.07 -20.80
N PRO A 181 0.83 8.96 -20.27
CA PRO A 181 1.23 10.32 -19.89
C PRO A 181 2.28 10.38 -18.77
N TYR A 182 2.42 9.31 -17.99
CA TYR A 182 3.29 9.21 -16.81
C TYR A 182 4.49 8.29 -17.04
N ALA A 183 4.77 7.89 -18.29
CA ALA A 183 5.80 6.90 -18.62
C ALA A 183 7.19 7.18 -18.01
N ASN A 184 7.57 8.45 -17.87
CA ASN A 184 8.86 8.83 -17.29
C ASN A 184 8.97 8.47 -15.80
N THR A 185 7.84 8.36 -15.10
CA THR A 185 7.77 7.98 -13.69
C THR A 185 8.14 6.51 -13.49
N PHE A 186 7.96 5.62 -14.46
CA PHE A 186 8.05 4.18 -14.22
C PHE A 186 9.41 3.54 -14.52
N ARG A 187 10.37 4.31 -15.06
CA ARG A 187 11.66 3.75 -15.52
C ARG A 187 12.44 3.00 -14.44
N HIS A 188 12.30 3.43 -13.18
CA HIS A 188 12.99 2.83 -12.04
C HIS A 188 12.25 1.62 -11.45
N LEU A 189 11.00 1.36 -11.86
CA LEU A 189 10.22 0.23 -11.34
C LEU A 189 10.63 -1.10 -11.99
N MET A 190 11.17 -1.06 -13.21
CA MET A 190 11.50 -2.28 -13.96
C MET A 190 12.69 -3.01 -13.36
N TYR A 191 12.56 -4.34 -13.26
CA TYR A 191 13.65 -5.22 -12.87
C TYR A 191 14.62 -5.46 -14.03
N LYS A 192 15.90 -5.62 -13.70
CA LYS A 192 16.99 -5.95 -14.64
C LYS A 192 17.42 -7.40 -14.41
N ASP A 193 16.49 -8.31 -14.61
CA ASP A 193 16.77 -9.74 -14.54
C ASP A 193 17.18 -10.29 -15.91
#